data_AF-A0A9X2IEN9-F1
#
_entry.id   AF-A0A9X2IEN9-F1
#
_cell.length_a   1.000
_cell.length_b   1.000
_cell.length_c   1.000
_cell.angle_alpha   90.00
_cell.angle_beta   90.00
_cell.angle_gamma   90.00
#
_symmetry.space_group_name_H-M   'P 1'
#
loop_
_entity.id
_entity.type
_entity.pdbx_description
1 polymer ?
#
loop_
_entity_poly.entity_id
_entity_poly.type
_entity_poly.pdbx_seq_one_letter_code
_entity_poly.pdbx_strand_id
1 'polypeptide(L)'
;MSPRPVRPGEHASAFAPDPYPGERPAGSFVVDDGGLLWPLERTGTDWVVDRPDRPDLATWLTAAGASPLEERVPLVGYGSNACPGKVLRNATPLPAVHLACTLEGLASVWCDGLTHRGDVPVTLVEAPGHTEEAALMLVDPAELAVLDVVEGRAARAYDLVRLEAGRVCVEGRPVTDTLTYVGRAPHRWPLLVDEAPVRRVDADQAGVRALRSGPTTSVEPTPLGPVVPLG
;
A
#
# COMPACT_ATOMS: atom_id res chain seq x y z
N MET A 1 8.87 -6.28 12.07
CA MET A 1 7.81 -6.70 13.03
C MET A 1 6.82 -7.57 12.29
N SER A 2 6.40 -8.68 12.87
CA SER A 2 5.33 -9.51 12.31
C SER A 2 3.99 -8.75 12.39
N PRO A 3 3.13 -8.84 11.36
CA PRO A 3 1.80 -8.25 11.41
C PRO A 3 1.02 -8.75 12.62
N ARG A 4 0.33 -7.84 13.32
CA ARG A 4 -0.59 -8.20 14.41
C ARG A 4 -2.04 -8.04 13.94
N PRO A 5 -2.98 -8.85 14.41
CA PRO A 5 -4.39 -8.66 14.06
C PRO A 5 -4.92 -7.32 14.57
N VAL A 6 -5.93 -6.80 13.86
CA VAL A 6 -6.74 -5.67 14.32
C VAL A 6 -7.62 -6.13 15.48
N ARG A 7 -7.70 -5.31 16.54
CA ARG A 7 -8.74 -5.43 17.57
C ARG A 7 -9.94 -4.59 17.15
N PRO A 8 -11.15 -5.16 17.02
CA PRO A 8 -12.35 -4.40 16.66
C PRO A 8 -12.52 -3.13 17.51
N GLY A 9 -12.65 -1.98 16.84
CA GLY A 9 -12.83 -0.67 17.48
C GLY A 9 -11.55 -0.05 18.04
N GLU A 10 -10.37 -0.62 17.80
CA GLU A 10 -9.12 0.07 18.16
C GLU A 10 -8.87 1.26 17.23
N HIS A 11 -8.31 2.34 17.77
CA HIS A 11 -8.05 3.52 16.95
C HIS A 11 -6.87 3.27 15.99
N ALA A 12 -6.97 3.70 14.73
CA ALA A 12 -5.97 3.45 13.70
C ALA A 12 -4.57 4.00 14.03
N SER A 13 -4.49 5.06 14.87
CA SER A 13 -3.20 5.57 15.37
C SER A 13 -2.44 4.61 16.29
N ALA A 14 -3.07 3.52 16.74
CA ALA A 14 -2.41 2.43 17.46
C ALA A 14 -1.47 1.61 16.56
N PHE A 15 -1.49 1.84 15.24
CA PHE A 15 -0.49 1.35 14.30
C PHE A 15 0.51 2.46 13.99
N ALA A 16 1.72 2.34 14.53
CA ALA A 16 2.76 3.36 14.43
C ALA A 16 3.25 3.49 12.96
N PRO A 17 3.19 4.67 12.35
CA PRO A 17 3.70 4.85 10.98
C PRO A 17 5.24 4.91 10.91
N ASP A 18 5.89 5.07 12.06
CA ASP A 18 7.35 5.07 12.21
C ASP A 18 7.79 3.92 13.12
N PRO A 19 8.97 3.30 12.85
CA PRO A 19 9.83 3.55 11.70
C PRO A 19 9.15 3.15 10.37
N TYR A 20 9.47 3.86 9.29
CA TYR A 20 8.96 3.53 7.94
C TYR A 20 9.22 2.05 7.61
N PRO A 21 8.30 1.33 6.93
CA PRO A 21 7.03 1.80 6.35
C PRO A 21 5.87 1.88 7.34
N GLY A 22 6.12 1.67 8.63
CA GLY A 22 5.08 1.62 9.66
C GLY A 22 4.54 0.21 9.89
N GLU A 23 3.78 0.08 10.98
CA GLU A 23 3.13 -1.17 11.38
C GLU A 23 2.00 -1.53 10.42
N ARG A 24 1.89 -2.82 10.11
CA ARG A 24 0.85 -3.38 9.25
C ARG A 24 -0.04 -4.33 10.03
N PRO A 25 -1.36 -4.18 9.93
CA PRO A 25 -2.27 -5.18 10.46
C PRO A 25 -2.15 -6.50 9.72
N ALA A 26 -2.43 -7.60 10.41
CA ALA A 26 -2.72 -8.89 9.80
C ALA A 26 -4.17 -8.89 9.33
N GLY A 27 -4.42 -9.32 8.10
CA GLY A 27 -5.77 -9.43 7.53
C GLY A 27 -6.33 -8.13 6.95
N SER A 28 -7.56 -8.23 6.45
CA SER A 28 -8.32 -7.11 5.86
C SER A 28 -8.97 -6.27 6.95
N PHE A 29 -9.10 -4.96 6.72
CA PHE A 29 -9.70 -4.02 7.65
C PHE A 29 -10.33 -2.82 6.94
N VAL A 30 -11.16 -2.08 7.68
CA VAL A 30 -11.64 -0.75 7.31
C VAL A 30 -11.36 0.23 8.44
N VAL A 31 -10.98 1.45 8.09
CA VAL A 31 -10.93 2.60 9.00
C VAL A 31 -12.23 3.38 8.83
N ASP A 32 -13.01 3.54 9.90
CA ASP A 32 -14.26 4.31 9.87
C ASP A 32 -14.02 5.83 9.97
N ASP A 33 -15.10 6.61 9.87
CA ASP A 33 -15.09 8.08 9.96
C ASP A 33 -14.55 8.62 11.30
N GLY A 34 -14.68 7.83 12.37
CA GLY A 34 -14.10 8.11 13.69
C GLY A 34 -12.63 7.70 13.83
N GLY A 35 -12.02 7.15 12.78
CA GLY A 35 -10.64 6.65 12.80
C GLY A 35 -10.48 5.31 13.53
N LEU A 36 -11.57 4.58 13.77
CA LEU A 36 -11.55 3.24 14.37
C LEU A 36 -11.35 2.17 13.30
N LEU A 37 -10.62 1.12 13.69
CA LEU A 37 -10.36 -0.03 12.85
C LEU A 37 -11.37 -1.15 13.12
N TRP A 38 -11.90 -1.70 12.03
CA TRP A 38 -12.77 -2.86 12.06
C TRP A 38 -12.20 -3.94 11.13
N PRO A 39 -11.97 -5.18 11.60
CA PRO A 39 -11.62 -6.28 10.72
C PRO A 39 -12.69 -6.49 9.65
N LEU A 40 -12.25 -6.94 8.47
CA LEU A 40 -13.14 -7.39 7.41
C LEU A 40 -13.03 -8.90 7.28
N GLU A 41 -14.18 -9.57 7.39
CA GLU A 41 -14.29 -11.02 7.21
C GLU A 41 -15.03 -11.31 5.92
N ARG A 42 -14.58 -12.32 5.17
CA ARG A 42 -15.31 -12.74 3.98
C ARG A 42 -16.41 -13.74 4.30
N THR A 43 -17.61 -13.45 3.82
CA THR A 43 -18.77 -14.34 3.88
C THR A 43 -19.30 -14.57 2.46
N GLY A 44 -18.93 -15.71 1.86
CA GLY A 44 -19.26 -15.99 0.46
C GLY A 44 -18.50 -15.08 -0.50
N THR A 45 -19.21 -14.27 -1.27
CA THR A 45 -18.60 -13.25 -2.15
C THR A 45 -18.36 -11.92 -1.45
N ASP A 46 -19.03 -11.69 -0.33
CA ASP A 46 -19.16 -10.38 0.30
C ASP A 46 -18.20 -10.22 1.48
N TRP A 47 -17.91 -8.97 1.82
CA TRP A 47 -17.14 -8.60 3.01
C TRP A 47 -18.09 -8.13 4.10
N VAL A 48 -17.83 -8.55 5.34
CA VAL A 48 -18.58 -8.16 6.53
C VAL A 48 -17.66 -7.37 7.45
N VAL A 49 -18.15 -6.24 7.95
CA VAL A 49 -17.43 -5.43 8.94
C VAL A 49 -17.62 -6.06 10.31
N ASP A 50 -16.53 -6.46 10.97
CA ASP A 50 -16.58 -7.08 12.30
C ASP A 50 -16.83 -6.04 13.41
N ARG A 51 -18.06 -5.54 13.46
CA ARG A 51 -18.61 -4.61 14.46
C ARG A 51 -19.92 -5.18 15.03
N PRO A 52 -20.50 -4.66 16.14
CA PRO A 52 -21.62 -5.31 16.83
C PRO A 52 -22.84 -5.68 15.96
N ASP A 53 -23.16 -4.88 14.96
CA ASP A 53 -24.27 -5.07 14.02
C ASP A 53 -23.88 -5.86 12.76
N ARG A 54 -22.59 -6.18 12.59
CA ARG A 54 -22.00 -6.98 11.50
C ARG A 54 -22.60 -6.69 10.11
N PRO A 55 -22.65 -5.42 9.66
CA PRO A 55 -23.18 -5.10 8.35
C PRO A 55 -22.26 -5.65 7.25
N ASP A 56 -22.83 -5.97 6.10
CA ASP A 56 -22.03 -6.13 4.90
C ASP A 56 -21.35 -4.79 4.54
N LEU A 57 -20.16 -4.87 3.94
CA LEU A 57 -19.32 -3.71 3.67
C LEU A 57 -20.00 -2.72 2.71
N ALA A 58 -20.76 -3.19 1.72
CA ALA A 58 -21.41 -2.33 0.75
C ALA A 58 -22.53 -1.50 1.40
N THR A 59 -23.39 -2.13 2.20
CA THR A 59 -24.41 -1.47 3.00
C THR A 59 -23.79 -0.51 4.00
N TRP A 60 -22.71 -0.90 4.66
CA TRP A 60 -22.01 -0.05 5.61
C TRP A 60 -21.42 1.21 4.95
N LEU A 61 -20.73 1.07 3.82
CA LEU A 61 -20.20 2.21 3.05
C LEU A 61 -21.32 3.16 2.61
N THR A 62 -22.43 2.60 2.12
CA THR A 62 -23.62 3.37 1.73
C THR A 62 -24.19 4.16 2.90
N ALA A 63 -24.33 3.53 4.06
CA ALA A 63 -24.83 4.18 5.28
C ALA A 63 -23.88 5.28 5.79
N ALA A 64 -22.57 5.12 5.56
CA ALA A 64 -21.55 6.12 5.85
C ALA A 64 -21.50 7.27 4.82
N GLY A 65 -22.30 7.21 3.74
CA GLY A 65 -22.29 8.21 2.67
C GLY A 65 -21.01 8.21 1.82
N ALA A 66 -20.26 7.10 1.84
CA ALA A 66 -19.04 6.93 1.07
C ALA A 66 -19.32 6.35 -0.33
N SER A 67 -18.37 6.44 -1.27
CA SER A 67 -18.56 5.79 -2.57
C SER A 67 -18.77 4.28 -2.43
N PRO A 68 -19.70 3.69 -3.20
CA PRO A 68 -19.95 2.25 -3.21
C PRO A 68 -18.73 1.49 -3.77
N LEU A 69 -18.70 0.17 -3.58
CA LEU A 69 -17.52 -0.65 -3.93
C LEU A 69 -17.17 -0.61 -5.41
N GLU A 70 -18.17 -0.54 -6.29
CA GLU A 70 -18.03 -0.48 -7.75
C GLU A 70 -17.43 0.84 -8.27
N GLU A 71 -17.48 1.90 -7.48
CA GLU A 71 -16.87 3.20 -7.82
C GLU A 71 -15.44 3.34 -7.29
N ARG A 72 -15.01 2.39 -6.45
CA ARG A 72 -13.68 2.42 -5.82
C ARG A 72 -12.62 1.83 -6.74
N VAL A 73 -11.43 2.39 -6.66
CA VAL A 73 -10.28 2.00 -7.46
C VAL A 73 -9.45 0.97 -6.70
N PRO A 74 -9.22 -0.24 -7.23
CA PRO A 74 -8.30 -1.19 -6.62
C PRO A 74 -6.85 -0.70 -6.75
N LEU A 75 -6.23 -0.30 -5.64
CA LEU A 75 -4.87 0.25 -5.59
C LEU A 75 -3.97 -0.59 -4.68
N VAL A 76 -2.83 -1.06 -5.17
CA VAL A 76 -1.85 -1.79 -4.37
C VAL A 76 -1.03 -0.85 -3.49
N GLY A 77 -1.12 -1.05 -2.18
CA GLY A 77 -0.26 -0.45 -1.16
C GLY A 77 0.79 -1.44 -0.65
N TYR A 78 1.96 -1.46 -1.28
CA TYR A 78 3.09 -2.32 -0.88
C TYR A 78 4.06 -1.67 0.11
N GLY A 79 3.92 -0.37 0.34
CA GLY A 79 4.77 0.47 1.20
C GLY A 79 4.05 0.90 2.47
N SER A 80 4.16 2.18 2.80
CA SER A 80 3.59 2.72 4.03
C SER A 80 2.10 3.03 3.97
N ASN A 81 1.48 3.01 2.78
CA ASN A 81 0.01 3.14 2.63
C ASN A 81 -0.77 1.96 3.22
N ALA A 82 -0.11 0.84 3.53
CA ALA A 82 -0.70 -0.28 4.26
C ALA A 82 -0.84 -0.04 5.77
N CYS A 83 -0.27 1.05 6.30
CA CYS A 83 -0.33 1.38 7.73
C CYS A 83 -1.56 2.25 8.06
N PRO A 84 -2.50 1.79 8.92
CA PRO A 84 -3.66 2.58 9.32
C PRO A 84 -3.31 3.93 9.93
N GLY A 85 -2.28 4.00 10.78
CA GLY A 85 -1.86 5.27 11.36
C GLY A 85 -1.36 6.26 10.30
N LYS A 86 -0.86 5.78 9.15
CA LYS A 86 -0.48 6.65 8.03
C LYS A 86 -1.71 7.24 7.34
N VAL A 87 -2.80 6.47 7.19
CA VAL A 87 -4.08 6.94 6.65
C VAL A 87 -4.53 8.19 7.41
N LEU A 88 -4.55 8.11 8.75
CA LEU A 88 -4.90 9.26 9.60
C LEU A 88 -3.87 10.39 9.52
N ARG A 89 -2.57 10.08 9.55
CA ARG A 89 -1.49 11.07 9.48
C ARG A 89 -1.56 11.91 8.20
N ASN A 90 -1.99 11.31 7.10
CA ASN A 90 -2.11 11.96 5.80
C ASN A 90 -3.42 12.75 5.64
N ALA A 91 -4.30 12.75 6.64
CA ALA A 91 -5.66 13.27 6.53
C ALA A 91 -6.40 12.67 5.32
N THR A 92 -6.18 11.37 5.07
CA THR A 92 -6.85 10.65 4.00
C THR A 92 -8.36 10.60 4.28
N PRO A 93 -9.23 10.89 3.29
CA PRO A 93 -10.67 10.75 3.43
C PRO A 93 -11.06 9.37 3.95
N LEU A 94 -12.02 9.34 4.86
CA LEU A 94 -12.55 8.12 5.48
C LEU A 94 -13.99 7.90 5.00
N PRO A 95 -14.45 6.65 4.91
CA PRO A 95 -13.78 5.42 5.33
C PRO A 95 -12.75 4.88 4.32
N ALA A 96 -11.66 4.31 4.83
CA ALA A 96 -10.58 3.72 4.04
C ALA A 96 -10.59 2.18 4.17
N VAL A 97 -10.64 1.48 3.03
CA VAL A 97 -10.80 0.02 2.97
C VAL A 97 -9.52 -0.64 2.48
N HIS A 98 -8.98 -1.57 3.26
CA HIS A 98 -7.75 -2.30 2.97
C HIS A 98 -7.99 -3.79 3.05
N LEU A 99 -7.78 -4.51 1.95
CA LEU A 99 -7.83 -5.95 1.89
C LEU A 99 -6.41 -6.52 1.98
N ALA A 100 -6.21 -7.55 2.79
CA ALA A 100 -4.96 -8.30 2.75
C ALA A 100 -4.81 -8.96 1.37
N CYS A 101 -3.65 -8.79 0.75
CA CYS A 101 -3.36 -9.40 -0.54
C CYS A 101 -1.92 -9.90 -0.61
N THR A 102 -1.69 -10.82 -1.54
CA THR A 102 -0.36 -11.23 -1.96
C THR A 102 -0.03 -10.64 -3.31
N LEU A 103 1.24 -10.27 -3.49
CA LEU A 103 1.83 -9.93 -4.78
C LEU A 103 2.64 -11.13 -5.25
N GLU A 104 2.36 -11.65 -6.44
CA GLU A 104 3.13 -12.71 -7.07
C GLU A 104 3.92 -12.18 -8.26
N GLY A 105 5.20 -12.52 -8.35
CA GLY A 105 6.08 -12.05 -9.42
C GLY A 105 6.50 -10.59 -9.29
N LEU A 106 6.28 -9.97 -8.13
CA LEU A 106 6.59 -8.57 -7.83
C LEU A 106 7.25 -8.47 -6.46
N ALA A 107 8.14 -7.50 -6.29
CA ALA A 107 8.76 -7.21 -5.00
C ALA A 107 8.79 -5.71 -4.74
N SER A 108 8.41 -5.32 -3.53
CA SER A 108 8.71 -4.02 -2.99
C SER A 108 10.17 -3.96 -2.59
N VAL A 109 10.87 -2.95 -3.09
CA VAL A 109 12.31 -2.75 -2.93
C VAL A 109 12.59 -1.36 -2.41
N TRP A 110 13.64 -1.23 -1.63
CA TRP A 110 14.07 0.07 -1.14
C TRP A 110 14.57 0.95 -2.28
N CYS A 111 14.28 2.25 -2.21
CA CYS A 111 14.77 3.24 -3.15
C CYS A 111 16.19 3.71 -2.78
N ASP A 112 16.87 4.31 -3.74
CA ASP A 112 18.20 4.89 -3.53
C ASP A 112 18.16 6.23 -2.76
N GLY A 113 17.10 7.01 -2.93
CA GLY A 113 16.95 8.32 -2.30
C GLY A 113 16.33 8.32 -0.91
N LEU A 114 16.11 9.53 -0.39
CA LEU A 114 15.44 9.78 0.88
C LEU A 114 14.15 10.58 0.69
N THR A 115 13.19 10.35 1.57
CA THR A 115 12.05 11.25 1.75
C THR A 115 12.48 12.54 2.47
N HIS A 116 11.61 13.55 2.50
CA HIS A 116 11.84 14.79 3.28
C HIS A 116 12.03 14.54 4.78
N ARG A 117 11.58 13.39 5.30
CA ARG A 117 11.78 12.98 6.70
C ARG A 117 13.08 12.20 6.93
N GLY A 118 13.87 11.96 5.88
CA GLY A 118 15.10 11.17 5.95
C GLY A 118 14.89 9.65 5.94
N ASP A 119 13.66 9.17 5.72
CA ASP A 119 13.38 7.74 5.53
C ASP A 119 13.76 7.30 4.12
N VAL A 120 14.29 6.08 3.98
CA VAL A 120 14.48 5.43 2.67
C VAL A 120 13.11 4.93 2.20
N PRO A 121 12.51 5.43 1.12
CA PRO A 121 11.20 4.95 0.68
C PRO A 121 11.31 3.61 -0.05
N VAL A 122 10.18 3.00 -0.41
CA VAL A 122 10.14 1.82 -1.29
C VAL A 122 9.50 2.14 -2.63
N THR A 123 9.85 1.33 -3.63
CA THR A 123 9.17 1.22 -4.93
C THR A 123 8.86 -0.25 -5.24
N LEU A 124 8.29 -0.55 -6.40
CA LEU A 124 7.92 -1.90 -6.84
C LEU A 124 8.69 -2.27 -8.10
N VAL A 125 9.15 -3.51 -8.18
CA VAL A 125 9.81 -4.08 -9.36
C VAL A 125 9.25 -5.46 -9.69
N GLU A 126 9.46 -5.92 -10.92
CA GLU A 126 9.27 -7.32 -11.26
C GLU A 126 10.26 -8.20 -10.48
N ALA A 127 9.76 -9.31 -9.95
CA ALA A 127 10.54 -10.30 -9.23
C ALA A 127 9.94 -11.70 -9.50
N PRO A 128 10.22 -12.32 -10.65
CA PRO A 128 9.71 -13.64 -10.99
C PRO A 128 10.01 -14.67 -9.89
N GLY A 129 8.99 -15.43 -9.50
CA GLY A 129 9.10 -16.45 -8.44
C GLY A 129 9.10 -15.90 -7.01
N HIS A 130 8.98 -14.59 -6.81
CA HIS A 130 8.79 -13.99 -5.49
C HIS A 130 7.30 -13.84 -5.17
N THR A 131 6.97 -14.00 -3.89
CA THR A 131 5.65 -13.66 -3.34
C THR A 131 5.86 -12.86 -2.07
N GLU A 132 5.10 -11.77 -1.91
CA GLU A 132 5.06 -11.02 -0.65
C GLU A 132 3.66 -10.52 -0.29
N GLU A 133 3.44 -10.29 1.00
CA GLU A 133 2.22 -9.69 1.53
C GLU A 133 2.18 -8.17 1.32
N ALA A 134 1.03 -7.66 0.91
CA ALA A 134 0.73 -6.25 0.72
C ALA A 134 -0.72 -5.94 1.14
N ALA A 135 -1.17 -4.71 0.89
CA ALA A 135 -2.56 -4.34 1.00
C ALA A 135 -3.11 -3.98 -0.38
N LEU A 136 -4.30 -4.47 -0.70
CA LEU A 136 -5.12 -3.93 -1.78
C LEU A 136 -6.10 -2.92 -1.17
N MET A 137 -5.93 -1.66 -1.49
CA MET A 137 -6.80 -0.57 -1.07
C MET A 137 -7.97 -0.46 -2.05
N LEU A 138 -9.21 -0.41 -1.55
CA LEU A 138 -10.38 -0.07 -2.36
C LEU A 138 -10.64 1.43 -2.24
N VAL A 139 -9.92 2.18 -3.07
CA VAL A 139 -9.72 3.62 -2.91
C VAL A 139 -10.92 4.41 -3.41
N ASP A 140 -11.46 5.26 -2.53
CA ASP A 140 -12.43 6.28 -2.92
C ASP A 140 -11.79 7.33 -3.87
N PRO A 141 -12.49 7.87 -4.88
CA PRO A 141 -11.92 8.92 -5.74
C PRO A 141 -11.32 10.12 -4.98
N ALA A 142 -11.91 10.52 -3.85
CA ALA A 142 -11.37 11.57 -3.00
C ALA A 142 -10.08 11.13 -2.28
N GLU A 143 -10.01 9.85 -1.87
CA GLU A 143 -8.79 9.25 -1.32
C GLU A 143 -7.67 9.21 -2.37
N LEU A 144 -7.97 8.85 -3.62
CA LEU A 144 -6.99 8.83 -4.70
C LEU A 144 -6.36 10.20 -4.94
N ALA A 145 -7.17 11.28 -4.90
CA ALA A 145 -6.67 12.64 -5.05
C ALA A 145 -5.66 13.04 -3.95
N VAL A 146 -5.90 12.60 -2.70
CA VAL A 146 -4.95 12.82 -1.61
C VAL A 146 -3.68 11.98 -1.80
N LEU A 147 -3.82 10.72 -2.21
CA LEU A 147 -2.69 9.84 -2.48
C LEU A 147 -1.80 10.40 -3.61
N ASP A 148 -2.38 10.94 -4.68
CA ASP A 148 -1.62 11.57 -5.77
C ASP A 148 -0.73 12.73 -5.29
N VAL A 149 -1.22 13.53 -4.34
CA VAL A 149 -0.44 14.60 -3.70
C VAL A 149 0.66 14.01 -2.81
N VAL A 150 0.32 13.05 -1.95
CA VAL A 150 1.25 12.42 -1.01
C VAL A 150 2.40 11.71 -1.73
N GLU A 151 2.10 11.00 -2.82
CA GLU A 151 3.08 10.27 -3.62
C GLU A 151 3.82 11.20 -4.62
N GLY A 152 3.50 12.50 -4.63
CA GLY A 152 4.21 13.50 -5.40
C GLY A 152 4.08 13.28 -6.91
N ARG A 153 2.90 12.84 -7.37
CA ARG A 153 2.65 12.51 -8.77
C ARG A 153 2.83 13.71 -9.70
N ALA A 154 2.33 14.88 -9.30
CA ALA A 154 2.55 16.14 -10.04
C ALA A 154 4.04 16.55 -10.06
N ALA A 155 4.78 16.25 -8.99
CA ALA A 155 6.22 16.46 -8.89
C ALA A 155 7.04 15.33 -9.56
N ARG A 156 6.37 14.35 -10.18
CA ARG A 156 7.00 13.23 -10.89
C ARG A 156 7.90 12.37 -10.01
N ALA A 157 7.61 12.31 -8.71
CA ALA A 157 8.31 11.44 -7.77
C ALA A 157 7.92 9.97 -8.01
N TYR A 158 6.62 9.69 -8.01
CA TYR A 158 6.04 8.42 -8.45
C TYR A 158 5.08 8.64 -9.63
N ASP A 159 4.97 7.62 -10.48
CA ASP A 159 3.88 7.49 -11.46
C ASP A 159 2.80 6.55 -10.92
N LEU A 160 1.54 6.88 -11.17
CA LEU A 160 0.44 5.92 -11.02
C LEU A 160 0.41 5.03 -12.28
N VAL A 161 0.47 3.72 -12.10
CA VAL A 161 0.59 2.73 -13.18
C VAL A 161 -0.56 1.74 -13.09
N ARG A 162 -1.14 1.36 -14.24
CA ARG A 162 -2.00 0.17 -14.33
C ARG A 162 -1.08 -1.04 -14.38
N LEU A 163 -1.20 -1.91 -13.39
CA LEU A 163 -0.30 -3.04 -13.22
C LEU A 163 -0.63 -4.14 -14.23
N GLU A 164 0.33 -4.45 -15.11
CA GLU A 164 0.26 -5.56 -16.08
C GLU A 164 1.28 -6.66 -15.77
N ALA A 165 2.33 -6.32 -15.01
CA ALA A 165 3.31 -7.27 -14.51
C ALA A 165 2.85 -7.96 -13.22
N GLY A 166 3.22 -9.25 -13.06
CA GLY A 166 2.89 -10.04 -11.88
C GLY A 166 1.40 -10.28 -11.68
N ARG A 167 1.00 -10.62 -10.45
CA ARG A 167 -0.41 -10.79 -10.05
C ARG A 167 -0.65 -10.26 -8.65
N VAL A 168 -1.82 -9.67 -8.45
CA VAL A 168 -2.33 -9.28 -7.12
C VAL A 168 -3.44 -10.26 -6.76
N CYS A 169 -3.34 -10.88 -5.59
CA CYS A 169 -4.29 -11.90 -5.16
C CYS A 169 -4.88 -11.57 -3.79
N VAL A 170 -6.21 -11.54 -3.68
CA VAL A 170 -6.93 -11.44 -2.41
C VAL A 170 -7.49 -12.81 -2.09
N GLU A 171 -7.06 -13.39 -0.95
CA GLU A 171 -7.40 -14.76 -0.55
C GLU A 171 -7.14 -15.80 -1.66
N GLY A 172 -6.00 -15.65 -2.36
CA GLY A 172 -5.61 -16.53 -3.46
C GLY A 172 -6.39 -16.32 -4.76
N ARG A 173 -7.29 -15.34 -4.84
CA ARG A 173 -8.04 -15.00 -6.07
C ARG A 173 -7.42 -13.79 -6.75
N PRO A 174 -7.11 -13.85 -8.05
CA PRO A 174 -6.52 -12.72 -8.76
C PRO A 174 -7.51 -11.55 -8.82
N VAL A 175 -6.99 -10.34 -8.67
CA VAL A 175 -7.71 -9.08 -8.87
C VAL A 175 -7.15 -8.40 -10.11
N THR A 176 -8.03 -7.98 -11.02
CA THR A 176 -7.65 -7.28 -12.27
C THR A 176 -7.73 -5.77 -12.11
N ASP A 177 -7.22 -5.04 -13.10
CA ASP A 177 -7.33 -3.58 -13.20
C ASP A 177 -6.74 -2.82 -12.00
N THR A 178 -5.81 -3.45 -11.30
CA THR A 178 -5.15 -2.87 -10.13
C THR A 178 -4.20 -1.76 -10.54
N LEU A 179 -4.26 -0.64 -9.82
CA LEU A 179 -3.30 0.44 -9.95
C LEU A 179 -2.23 0.36 -8.87
N THR A 180 -1.08 0.97 -9.09
CA THR A 180 -0.07 1.16 -8.05
C THR A 180 0.84 2.35 -8.35
N TYR A 181 1.47 2.91 -7.33
CA TYR A 181 2.49 3.95 -7.52
C TYR A 181 3.86 3.30 -7.74
N VAL A 182 4.62 3.73 -8.75
CA VAL A 182 5.97 3.23 -9.07
C VAL A 182 6.95 4.40 -9.14
N GLY A 183 8.17 4.21 -8.63
CA GLY A 183 9.17 5.25 -8.48
C GLY A 183 9.65 5.72 -9.85
N ARG A 184 9.45 7.02 -10.13
CA ARG A 184 9.78 7.61 -11.43
C ARG A 184 11.08 8.38 -11.41
N ALA A 185 11.24 9.26 -10.42
CA ALA A 185 12.43 10.08 -10.30
C ALA A 185 13.65 9.24 -9.87
N PRO A 186 14.89 9.64 -10.20
CA PRO A 186 16.10 8.90 -9.83
C PRO A 186 16.19 8.55 -8.33
N HIS A 187 15.75 9.47 -7.46
CA HIS A 187 15.74 9.25 -6.01
C HIS A 187 14.67 8.23 -5.53
N ARG A 188 13.82 7.73 -6.45
CA ARG A 188 12.82 6.68 -6.22
C ARG A 188 13.12 5.38 -6.97
N TRP A 189 14.23 5.34 -7.71
CA TRP A 189 14.70 4.12 -8.34
C TRP A 189 15.16 3.09 -7.31
N PRO A 190 15.05 1.78 -7.61
CA PRO A 190 15.59 0.72 -6.77
C PRO A 190 17.04 0.97 -6.35
N LEU A 191 17.30 0.81 -5.06
CA LEU A 191 18.65 0.68 -4.52
C LEU A 191 19.18 -0.71 -4.84
N LEU A 192 20.38 -0.78 -5.43
CA LEU A 192 21.07 -2.03 -5.73
C LEU A 192 22.30 -2.21 -4.84
N VAL A 193 22.47 -3.43 -4.35
CA VAL A 193 23.69 -3.93 -3.70
C VAL A 193 24.12 -5.17 -4.47
N ASP A 194 25.37 -5.20 -4.93
CA ASP A 194 25.89 -6.27 -5.80
C ASP A 194 24.98 -6.52 -7.02
N GLU A 195 24.53 -5.43 -7.66
CA GLU A 195 23.62 -5.42 -8.82
C GLU A 195 22.20 -5.97 -8.55
N ALA A 196 21.88 -6.36 -7.31
CA ALA A 196 20.58 -6.87 -6.93
C ALA A 196 19.75 -5.83 -6.16
N PRO A 197 18.45 -5.67 -6.47
CA PRO A 197 17.56 -4.81 -5.69
C PRO A 197 17.42 -5.28 -4.24
N VAL A 198 17.52 -4.33 -3.29
CA VAL A 198 17.31 -4.65 -1.87
C VAL A 198 15.81 -4.71 -1.56
N ARG A 199 15.27 -5.92 -1.37
CA ARG A 199 13.85 -6.12 -1.05
C ARG A 199 13.50 -5.54 0.32
N ARG A 200 12.32 -4.93 0.43
CA ARG A 200 11.78 -4.37 1.67
C ARG A 200 11.66 -5.43 2.77
N VAL A 201 11.36 -6.67 2.40
CA VAL A 201 11.20 -7.77 3.35
C VAL A 201 12.53 -8.29 3.93
N ASP A 202 13.65 -8.00 3.27
CA ASP A 202 14.98 -8.50 3.68
C ASP A 202 15.73 -7.53 4.61
N ALA A 203 15.32 -6.27 4.67
CA ALA A 203 15.97 -5.24 5.49
C ALA A 203 14.94 -4.25 6.02
N ASP A 204 15.09 -3.81 7.27
CA ASP A 204 14.33 -2.68 7.82
C ASP A 204 15.02 -1.33 7.50
N GLN A 205 14.46 -0.22 8.01
CA GLN A 205 15.04 1.11 7.82
C GLN A 205 16.49 1.23 8.29
N ALA A 206 16.85 0.60 9.42
CA ALA A 206 18.21 0.67 9.92
C ALA A 206 19.15 -0.14 9.02
N GLY A 207 18.73 -1.33 8.61
CA GLY A 207 19.47 -2.21 7.70
C GLY A 207 19.73 -1.55 6.35
N VAL A 208 18.70 -0.99 5.71
CA VAL A 208 18.88 -0.33 4.41
C VAL A 208 19.73 0.94 4.52
N ARG A 209 19.62 1.70 5.62
CA ARG A 209 20.50 2.86 5.86
C ARG A 209 21.96 2.44 6.00
N ALA A 210 22.23 1.31 6.67
CA ALA A 210 23.57 0.76 6.79
C ALA A 210 24.11 0.33 5.42
N LEU A 211 23.31 -0.35 4.59
CA LEU A 211 23.69 -0.73 3.22
C LEU A 211 24.04 0.49 2.36
N ARG A 212 23.24 1.56 2.43
CA ARG A 212 23.47 2.83 1.72
C ARG A 212 24.72 3.60 2.15
N SER A 213 25.35 3.22 3.26
CA SER A 213 26.64 3.80 3.68
C SER A 213 27.84 3.20 2.95
N GLY A 214 27.64 2.06 2.27
CA GLY A 214 28.64 1.41 1.42
C GLY A 214 28.45 1.73 -0.07
N PRO A 215 29.19 1.04 -0.96
CA PRO A 215 29.02 1.16 -2.40
C PRO A 215 27.64 0.63 -2.82
N THR A 216 26.83 1.50 -3.43
CA THR A 216 25.52 1.15 -3.97
C THR A 216 25.35 1.76 -5.36
N THR A 217 24.43 1.20 -6.15
CA THR A 217 23.99 1.79 -7.42
C THR A 217 22.47 1.87 -7.46
N SER A 218 21.93 2.49 -8.50
CA SER A 218 20.50 2.53 -8.78
C SER A 218 20.25 2.44 -10.28
N VAL A 219 19.08 1.95 -10.65
CA VAL A 219 18.68 1.75 -12.04
C VAL A 219 17.24 2.15 -12.22
N GLU A 220 16.90 2.77 -13.35
CA GLU A 220 15.50 3.01 -13.70
C GLU A 220 14.76 1.65 -13.76
N PRO A 221 13.65 1.49 -13.02
CA PRO A 221 12.94 0.22 -13.00
C PRO A 221 12.30 -0.06 -14.37
N THR A 222 12.23 -1.34 -14.74
CA THR A 222 11.44 -1.77 -15.89
C THR A 222 9.96 -1.38 -15.67
N PRO A 223 9.28 -0.82 -16.68
CA PRO A 223 7.87 -0.46 -16.55
C PRO A 223 7.00 -1.67 -16.20
N LEU A 224 6.15 -1.53 -15.17
CA LEU A 224 5.23 -2.59 -14.73
C LEU A 224 3.86 -2.57 -15.45
N GLY A 225 3.70 -1.64 -16.40
CA GLY A 225 2.48 -1.41 -17.16
C GLY A 225 2.35 0.07 -17.55
N PRO A 226 1.24 0.48 -18.19
CA PRO A 226 1.08 1.84 -18.68
C PRO A 226 0.84 2.84 -17.54
N VAL A 227 1.47 4.01 -17.66
CA VAL A 227 1.25 5.14 -16.76
C VAL A 227 -0.16 5.71 -16.97
N VAL A 228 -0.90 5.86 -15.88
CA VAL A 228 -2.19 6.55 -15.88
C VAL A 228 -1.90 8.06 -16.05
N PRO A 229 -2.53 8.76 -17.02
CA PRO A 229 -2.37 10.20 -17.16
C PRO A 229 -2.83 10.96 -15.90
N LEU A 230 -2.20 12.10 -15.63
CA LEU A 230 -2.77 13.07 -14.70
C LEU A 230 -4.10 13.57 -15.28
N GLY A 231 -5.15 13.56 -14.45
CA GLY A 231 -6.45 14.15 -14.78
C GLY A 231 -6.43 15.67 -14.73
#